data_AF-A0AAP1QGY0-F1
#
_entry.id   AF-A0AAP1QGY0-F1
#
_cell.length_a   1.000
_cell.length_b   1.000
_cell.length_c   1.000
_cell.angle_alpha   90.00
_cell.angle_beta   90.00
_cell.angle_gamma   90.00
#
_symmetry.space_group_name_H-M   'P 1'
#
loop_
_entity.id
_entity.type
_entity.pdbx_description
1 polymer ?
#
loop_
_entity_poly.entity_id
_entity_poly.type
_entity_poly.pdbx_seq_one_letter_code
_entity_poly.pdbx_strand_id
1 'polypeptide(L)'
;MTAVLSIVLAGTLSGCAAVQYNDGEKVSIQADAWYGLDSLHSTAVKACQQYGKSKAVYVHSANMNPNLPKGSGVQNTIWKCEP
;
A
#
# COMPACT_ATOMS: atom_id res chain seq x y z
N MET A 1 -30.61 -23.67 17.59
CA MET A 1 -29.53 -23.62 16.58
C MET A 1 -29.58 -22.25 15.91
N THR A 2 -29.07 -21.20 16.57
CA THR A 2 -29.24 -19.84 16.05
C THR A 2 -28.17 -18.90 16.61
N ALA A 3 -26.88 -19.19 16.40
CA ALA A 3 -25.81 -18.27 16.86
C ALA A 3 -24.43 -18.50 16.21
N VAL A 4 -24.33 -18.95 14.95
CA VAL A 4 -23.00 -19.20 14.34
C VAL A 4 -22.76 -18.41 13.05
N LEU A 5 -23.75 -17.67 12.53
CA LEU A 5 -23.63 -17.05 11.21
C LEU A 5 -23.03 -15.63 11.19
N SER A 6 -22.79 -15.00 12.34
CA SER A 6 -22.45 -13.56 12.39
C SER A 6 -20.97 -13.21 12.53
N ILE A 7 -20.06 -14.19 12.68
CA ILE A 7 -18.63 -13.92 12.97
C ILE A 7 -17.72 -14.08 11.73
N VAL A 8 -18.22 -14.67 10.64
CA VAL A 8 -17.37 -14.98 9.46
C VAL A 8 -17.16 -13.76 8.53
N LEU A 9 -17.93 -12.67 8.68
CA LEU A 9 -17.83 -11.49 7.80
C LEU A 9 -16.90 -10.36 8.28
N ALA A 10 -16.16 -10.55 9.38
CA ALA A 10 -15.18 -9.56 9.84
C ALA A 10 -13.75 -9.80 9.30
N GLY A 11 -13.51 -10.92 8.61
CA GLY A 11 -12.15 -11.41 8.30
C GLY A 11 -11.58 -11.07 6.91
N THR A 12 -12.29 -10.32 6.05
CA THR A 12 -11.88 -10.18 4.64
C THR A 12 -11.68 -8.74 4.14
N LEU A 13 -11.76 -7.73 5.01
CA LEU A 13 -11.48 -6.33 4.65
C LEU A 13 -10.05 -5.90 5.02
N SER A 14 -9.10 -6.83 5.14
CA SER A 14 -7.70 -6.46 5.19
C SER A 14 -7.26 -6.06 3.78
N GLY A 15 -7.14 -4.75 3.52
CA GLY A 15 -6.58 -4.29 2.26
C GLY A 15 -5.22 -4.95 1.99
N CYS A 16 -4.98 -5.35 0.75
CA CYS A 16 -3.72 -5.94 0.33
C CYS A 16 -2.73 -4.83 -0.03
N ALA A 17 -1.49 -4.92 0.47
CA ALA A 17 -0.39 -4.06 0.03
C ALA A 17 0.88 -4.89 -0.19
N ALA A 18 1.56 -4.66 -1.31
CA ALA A 18 2.78 -5.38 -1.68
C ALA A 18 3.79 -4.44 -2.37
N VAL A 19 5.05 -4.50 -1.95
CA VAL A 19 6.15 -3.82 -2.62
C VAL A 19 6.33 -4.43 -4.01
N GLN A 20 6.19 -3.62 -5.06
CA GLN A 20 6.38 -4.02 -6.45
C GLN A 20 7.81 -3.77 -6.94
N TYR A 21 8.43 -2.72 -6.41
CA TYR A 21 9.74 -2.24 -6.83
C TYR A 21 10.42 -1.52 -5.68
N ASN A 22 11.73 -1.74 -5.51
CA ASN A 22 12.57 -1.00 -4.56
C ASN A 22 14.02 -1.03 -5.02
N ASP A 23 14.59 0.13 -5.36
CA ASP A 23 15.98 0.30 -5.79
C ASP A 23 16.87 1.07 -4.79
N GLY A 24 16.32 1.39 -3.60
CA GLY A 24 17.01 2.19 -2.58
C GLY A 24 16.93 3.71 -2.78
N GLU A 25 16.50 4.20 -3.94
CA GLU A 25 16.14 5.60 -4.17
C GLU A 25 14.62 5.81 -4.15
N LYS A 26 13.86 4.83 -4.63
CA LYS A 26 12.41 4.84 -4.70
C LYS A 26 11.84 3.46 -4.42
N VAL A 27 10.64 3.45 -3.84
CA VAL A 27 9.84 2.25 -3.65
C VAL A 27 8.45 2.44 -4.23
N SER A 28 7.94 1.44 -4.93
CA SER A 28 6.56 1.38 -5.40
C SER A 28 5.81 0.32 -4.61
N ILE A 29 4.69 0.72 -4.02
CA ILE A 29 3.80 -0.17 -3.28
C ILE A 29 2.47 -0.22 -4.00
N GLN A 30 2.09 -1.42 -4.40
CA GLN A 30 0.76 -1.68 -4.91
C GLN A 30 -0.17 -1.95 -3.73
N ALA A 31 -1.32 -1.30 -3.71
CA ALA A 31 -2.36 -1.63 -2.74
C ALA A 31 -3.77 -1.39 -3.30
N ASP A 32 -4.75 -2.09 -2.73
CA ASP A 32 -6.15 -1.78 -3.02
C ASP A 32 -6.58 -0.44 -2.39
N ALA A 33 -7.73 0.06 -2.85
CA ALA A 33 -8.29 1.34 -2.41
C ALA A 33 -8.67 1.38 -0.92
N TRP A 34 -8.67 0.23 -0.23
CA TRP A 34 -9.02 0.11 1.19
C TRP A 34 -7.80 0.17 2.10
N TYR A 35 -6.58 0.16 1.53
CA TYR A 35 -5.36 0.25 2.30
C TYR A 35 -4.96 1.71 2.55
N GLY A 36 -4.95 2.11 3.83
CA GLY A 36 -4.71 3.50 4.23
C GLY A 36 -3.30 4.00 3.91
N LEU A 37 -3.19 5.31 3.63
CA LEU A 37 -1.92 5.97 3.28
C LEU A 37 -0.86 5.83 4.38
N ASP A 38 -1.26 5.86 5.66
CA ASP A 38 -0.34 5.70 6.80
C ASP A 38 0.30 4.30 6.83
N SER A 39 -0.50 3.27 6.52
CA SER A 39 0.00 1.88 6.42
C SER A 39 0.93 1.72 5.22
N LEU A 40 0.64 2.38 4.09
CA LEU A 40 1.54 2.43 2.92
C LEU A 40 2.85 3.10 3.29
N HIS A 41 2.80 4.23 4.00
CA HIS A 41 3.98 4.95 4.43
C HIS A 41 4.85 4.09 5.35
N SER A 42 4.27 3.39 6.34
CA SER A 42 5.02 2.46 7.20
C SER A 42 5.70 1.35 6.41
N THR A 43 5.00 0.79 5.41
CA THR A 43 5.57 -0.23 4.51
C THR A 43 6.70 0.34 3.65
N ALA A 44 6.55 1.57 3.16
CA ALA A 44 7.57 2.27 2.37
C ALA A 44 8.83 2.53 3.20
N VAL A 45 8.68 3.03 4.43
CA VAL A 45 9.80 3.24 5.36
C VAL A 45 10.55 1.93 5.61
N LYS A 46 9.84 0.84 5.91
CA LYS A 46 10.47 -0.48 6.10
C LYS A 46 11.23 -0.95 4.87
N ALA A 47 10.67 -0.74 3.68
CA ALA A 47 11.33 -1.09 2.42
C ALA A 47 12.59 -0.23 2.18
N CYS A 48 12.50 1.09 2.41
CA CYS A 48 13.63 2.01 2.30
C CYS A 48 14.76 1.69 3.32
N GLN A 49 14.40 1.24 4.52
CA GLN A 49 15.36 0.82 5.56
C GLN A 49 16.24 -0.36 5.14
N GLN A 50 15.78 -1.23 4.24
CA GLN A 50 16.59 -2.32 3.68
C GLN A 50 17.82 -1.80 2.90
N TYR A 51 17.79 -0.53 2.48
CA TYR A 51 18.86 0.16 1.76
C TYR A 51 19.52 1.26 2.60
N GLY A 52 19.35 1.26 3.92
CA GLY A 52 19.97 2.22 4.83
C GLY A 52 19.37 3.63 4.79
N LYS A 53 18.13 3.78 4.30
CA LYS A 53 17.38 5.04 4.28
C LYS A 53 16.40 5.09 5.44
N SER A 54 16.21 6.24 6.08
CA SER A 54 15.34 6.34 7.28
C SER A 54 13.92 6.84 6.98
N LYS A 55 13.70 7.44 5.81
CA LYS A 55 12.44 8.09 5.43
C LYS A 55 11.92 7.60 4.08
N ALA A 56 10.61 7.67 3.93
CA ALA A 56 9.92 7.52 2.66
C ALA A 56 9.04 8.74 2.42
N VAL A 57 9.32 9.52 1.38
CA VAL A 57 8.57 10.73 1.03
C VAL A 57 7.58 10.42 -0.09
N TYR A 58 6.31 10.73 0.11
CA TYR A 58 5.28 10.50 -0.90
C TYR A 58 5.61 11.28 -2.18
N VAL A 59 5.56 10.60 -3.33
CA VAL A 59 5.77 11.23 -4.65
C VAL A 59 4.45 11.34 -5.37
N HIS A 60 3.82 10.21 -5.68
CA HIS A 60 2.51 10.16 -6.31
C HIS A 60 1.88 8.78 -6.15
N SER A 61 0.57 8.70 -6.43
CA SER A 61 -0.17 7.45 -6.55
C SER A 61 -0.98 7.46 -7.84
N ALA A 62 -1.08 6.31 -8.49
CA ALA A 62 -1.84 6.17 -9.73
C ALA A 62 -2.50 4.79 -9.81
N ASN A 63 -3.68 4.75 -10.43
CA ASN A 63 -4.37 3.50 -10.72
C ASN A 63 -3.50 2.63 -11.62
N MET A 64 -3.44 1.33 -11.32
CA MET A 64 -2.84 0.35 -12.23
C MET A 64 -3.66 0.22 -13.53
N ASN A 65 -4.98 0.39 -13.45
CA ASN A 65 -5.84 0.46 -14.63
C ASN A 65 -6.07 1.95 -15.02
N PRO A 66 -5.54 2.41 -16.16
CA PRO A 66 -5.64 3.81 -16.58
C PRO A 66 -7.08 4.23 -16.94
N ASN A 67 -8.00 3.28 -17.12
CA ASN A 67 -9.40 3.55 -17.45
C ASN A 67 -10.28 3.81 -16.21
N LEU A 68 -9.74 3.63 -15.00
CA LEU A 68 -10.48 3.86 -13.77
C LEU A 68 -10.34 5.33 -13.30
N PRO A 69 -11.38 5.90 -12.65
CA PRO A 69 -11.29 7.20 -11.98
C PRO A 69 -10.17 7.22 -10.93
N LYS A 70 -9.49 8.36 -10.75
CA LYS A 70 -8.44 8.52 -9.73
C LYS A 70 -8.96 8.12 -8.34
N GLY A 71 -8.16 7.37 -7.60
CA GLY A 71 -8.52 6.91 -6.25
C GLY A 71 -9.46 5.70 -6.22
N SER A 72 -9.65 5.02 -7.36
CA SER A 72 -10.44 3.80 -7.45
C SER A 72 -9.61 2.62 -7.98
N GLY A 73 -9.95 1.42 -7.51
CA GLY A 73 -9.20 0.20 -7.84
C GLY A 73 -7.81 0.17 -7.21
N VAL A 74 -6.98 -0.74 -7.70
CA VAL A 74 -5.62 -0.95 -7.20
C VAL A 74 -4.72 0.23 -7.61
N GLN A 75 -4.04 0.80 -6.61
CA GLN A 75 -3.12 1.92 -6.74
C GLN A 75 -1.66 1.44 -6.68
N ASN A 76 -0.79 2.02 -7.49
CA ASN A 76 0.64 1.99 -7.28
C ASN A 76 1.08 3.33 -6.70
N THR A 77 1.54 3.30 -5.45
CA THR A 77 2.02 4.49 -4.74
C THR A 77 3.53 4.49 -4.72
N ILE A 78 4.13 5.57 -5.24
CA ILE A 78 5.57 5.77 -5.30
C ILE A 78 6.02 6.65 -4.15
N TRP A 79 7.07 6.21 -3.47
CA TRP A 79 7.75 6.93 -2.42
C TRP A 79 9.22 7.07 -2.78
N LYS A 80 9.81 8.21 -2.42
CA LYS A 80 11.25 8.46 -2.52
C LYS A 80 11.90 8.09 -1.19
N CYS A 81 12.93 7.26 -1.22
CA CYS A 81 13.69 6.90 -0.04
C CYS A 81 14.75 7.98 0.27
N GLU A 82 14.74 8.50 1.49
CA GLU A 82 15.65 9.57 1.91
C GLU A 82 16.41 9.21 3.20
N PRO A 83 17.60 9.81 3.42
CA PRO A 83 18.35 9.66 4.66
C PRO A 83 17.60 10.11 5.91
#